data_AF-A0A7V9I969-F1
#
_entry.id   AF-A0A7V9I969-F1
#
_cell.length_a   1.000
_cell.length_b   1.000
_cell.length_c   1.000
_cell.angle_alpha   90.00
_cell.angle_beta   90.00
_cell.angle_gamma   90.00
#
_symmetry.space_group_name_H-M   'P 1'
#
loop_
_entity.id
_entity.type
_entity.pdbx_description
1 polymer ?
#
loop_
_entity_poly.entity_id
_entity_poly.type
_entity_poly.pdbx_seq_one_letter_code
_entity_poly.pdbx_strand_id
1 'polypeptide(L)'
;LHPNEWTEEDQKRVDERYDALHAGVRRLVAEGGDPGSPEAQSLAEQQISLLHEFTRGGPEVIAGLGNWWANYEALPEAQRPFPPPLSDDEAAFLEKAKTIYYRARTGQGGA
;
A
#
# COMPACT_ATOMS: atom_id res chain seq x y z
N LEU A 1 -9.97 -6.71 -29.25
CA LEU A 1 -9.68 -6.66 -27.81
C LEU A 1 -8.26 -7.17 -27.63
N HIS A 2 -7.32 -6.28 -27.32
CA HIS A 2 -5.97 -6.71 -27.03
C HIS A 2 -5.97 -7.35 -25.63
N PRO A 3 -5.41 -8.56 -25.44
CA PRO A 3 -5.50 -9.30 -24.18
C PRO A 3 -4.80 -8.63 -22.97
N ASN A 4 -4.25 -7.43 -23.14
CA ASN A 4 -3.46 -6.68 -22.16
C ASN A 4 -3.97 -5.23 -21.95
N GLU A 5 -5.17 -4.88 -22.45
CA GLU A 5 -5.75 -3.56 -22.25
C GLU A 5 -6.43 -3.49 -20.87
N TRP A 6 -6.00 -2.53 -20.06
CA TRP A 6 -6.65 -2.20 -18.79
C TRP A 6 -8.07 -1.70 -19.05
N THR A 7 -9.05 -2.35 -18.43
CA THR A 7 -10.47 -2.02 -18.59
C THR A 7 -11.02 -1.20 -17.43
N GLU A 8 -12.19 -0.58 -17.60
CA GLU A 8 -12.91 0.08 -16.51
C GLU A 8 -13.28 -0.91 -15.39
N GLU A 9 -13.56 -2.17 -15.72
CA GLU A 9 -13.82 -3.23 -14.75
C GLU A 9 -12.56 -3.59 -13.94
N ASP A 10 -11.38 -3.56 -14.58
CA ASP A 10 -10.10 -3.72 -13.88
C ASP A 10 -9.84 -2.55 -12.93
N GLN A 11 -10.11 -1.32 -13.37
CA GLN A 11 -10.00 -0.14 -12.52
C GLN A 11 -10.90 -0.25 -11.29
N LYS A 12 -12.19 -0.54 -11.50
CA LYS A 12 -13.17 -0.65 -10.42
C LYS A 12 -12.77 -1.74 -9.41
N ARG A 13 -12.31 -2.89 -9.90
CA ARG A 13 -11.85 -3.99 -9.03
C ARG A 13 -10.65 -3.58 -8.18
N VAL A 14 -9.72 -2.80 -8.73
CA VAL A 14 -8.55 -2.32 -7.98
C VAL A 14 -8.93 -1.24 -6.98
N ASP A 15 -9.83 -0.33 -7.35
CA ASP A 15 -10.36 0.70 -6.44
C ASP A 15 -11.03 0.06 -5.22
N GLU A 16 -11.89 -0.94 -5.43
CA GLU A 16 -12.55 -1.69 -4.35
C GLU A 16 -11.54 -2.37 -3.39
N ARG A 17 -10.41 -2.88 -3.92
CA ARG A 17 -9.35 -3.49 -3.10
C ARG A 17 -8.60 -2.44 -2.28
N TYR A 18 -8.31 -1.27 -2.85
CA TYR A 18 -7.69 -0.17 -2.11
C TYR A 18 -8.63 0.39 -1.03
N ASP A 19 -9.92 0.55 -1.34
CA ASP A 19 -10.91 1.02 -0.37
C ASP A 19 -11.04 0.07 0.83
N ALA A 20 -11.12 -1.23 0.56
CA ALA A 20 -11.18 -2.25 1.61
C ALA A 20 -9.90 -2.25 2.47
N LEU A 21 -8.73 -2.13 1.83
CA LEU A 21 -7.45 -2.04 2.51
C LEU A 21 -7.40 -0.81 3.43
N HIS A 22 -7.73 0.37 2.91
CA HIS A 22 -7.69 1.61 3.70
C HIS A 22 -8.70 1.57 4.86
N ALA A 23 -9.89 1.01 4.64
CA ALA A 23 -10.88 0.83 5.69
C ALA A 23 -10.39 -0.12 6.80
N GLY A 24 -9.72 -1.21 6.43
CA GLY A 24 -9.11 -2.15 7.37
C GLY A 24 -8.01 -1.51 8.21
N VAL A 25 -7.11 -0.76 7.58
CA VAL A 25 -6.04 -0.01 8.27
C VAL A 25 -6.63 0.98 9.27
N ARG A 26 -7.60 1.80 8.82
CA ARG A 26 -8.28 2.79 9.67
C ARG A 26 -8.92 2.15 10.89
N ARG A 27 -9.60 1.02 10.70
CA ARG A 27 -10.23 0.28 11.80
C ARG A 27 -9.19 -0.20 12.81
N LEU A 28 -8.12 -0.85 12.35
CA LEU A 28 -7.07 -1.34 13.24
C LEU A 28 -6.40 -0.21 14.02
N VAL A 29 -6.14 0.93 13.39
CA VAL A 29 -5.58 2.09 14.11
C VAL A 29 -6.56 2.63 15.15
N ALA A 30 -7.84 2.77 14.81
CA ALA A 30 -8.87 3.24 15.75
C ALA A 30 -9.05 2.30 16.96
N GLU A 31 -8.83 0.99 16.76
CA GLU A 31 -8.91 -0.04 17.80
C GLU A 31 -7.60 -0.21 18.60
N GLY A 32 -6.54 0.51 18.25
CA GLY A 32 -5.22 0.36 18.88
C GLY A 32 -4.54 -0.97 18.53
N GLY A 33 -4.80 -1.51 17.35
CA GLY A 33 -4.30 -2.78 16.86
C GLY A 33 -2.78 -2.86 16.75
N ASP A 34 -2.26 -4.08 16.73
CA ASP A 34 -0.82 -4.34 16.58
C ASP A 34 -0.46 -4.48 15.09
N PRO A 35 0.51 -3.72 14.55
CA PRO A 35 1.00 -3.91 13.17
C PRO A 35 1.62 -5.29 12.93
N GLY A 36 2.00 -6.03 13.97
CA GLY A 36 2.45 -7.42 13.88
C GLY A 36 1.33 -8.47 13.92
N SER A 37 0.08 -8.06 14.14
CA SER A 37 -1.06 -8.98 14.20
C SER A 37 -1.32 -9.68 12.87
N PRO A 38 -1.92 -10.90 12.87
CA PRO A 38 -2.25 -11.61 11.63
C PRO A 38 -3.06 -10.79 10.63
N GLU A 39 -3.97 -9.95 11.13
CA GLU A 39 -4.78 -9.09 10.28
C GLU A 39 -3.97 -7.94 9.67
N ALA A 40 -3.15 -7.25 10.46
CA ALA A 40 -2.26 -6.22 9.94
C ALA A 40 -1.26 -6.76 8.91
N GLN A 41 -0.78 -7.99 9.11
CA GLN A 41 0.10 -8.67 8.16
C GLN A 41 -0.63 -9.05 6.86
N SER A 42 -1.91 -9.43 6.94
CA SER A 42 -2.76 -9.64 5.74
C SER A 42 -2.95 -8.35 4.94
N LEU A 43 -3.17 -7.21 5.62
CA LEU A 43 -3.26 -5.90 4.95
C LEU A 43 -1.91 -5.49 4.32
N ALA A 44 -0.80 -5.73 5.01
CA ALA A 44 0.53 -5.48 4.46
C ALA A 44 0.79 -6.29 3.18
N GLU A 45 0.48 -7.59 3.20
CA GLU A 45 0.59 -8.47 2.03
C GLU A 45 -0.28 -7.99 0.85
N GLN A 46 -1.52 -7.56 1.15
CA GLN A 46 -2.44 -7.02 0.15
C GLN A 46 -1.88 -5.75 -0.50
N GLN A 47 -1.37 -4.79 0.28
CA GLN A 47 -0.75 -3.57 -0.25
C GLN A 47 0.47 -3.89 -1.13
N ILE A 48 1.34 -4.81 -0.67
CA ILE A 48 2.52 -5.23 -1.43
C ILE A 48 2.11 -5.87 -2.76
N SER A 49 1.09 -6.72 -2.74
CA SER A 49 0.57 -7.38 -3.94
C SER A 49 -0.03 -6.37 -4.93
N LEU A 50 -0.83 -5.41 -4.45
CA LEU A 50 -1.41 -4.34 -5.28
C LEU A 50 -0.31 -3.48 -5.94
N LEU A 51 0.73 -3.11 -5.19
CA LEU A 51 1.87 -2.38 -5.75
C LEU A 51 2.64 -3.22 -6.77
N HIS A 52 2.83 -4.51 -6.52
CA HIS A 52 3.51 -5.40 -7.46
C HIS A 52 2.71 -5.60 -8.75
N GLU A 53 1.39 -5.76 -8.67
CA GLU A 53 0.47 -5.83 -9.81
C GLU A 53 0.53 -4.54 -10.64
N PHE A 54 0.46 -3.38 -9.99
CA PHE A 54 0.50 -2.06 -10.65
C PHE A 54 1.85 -1.79 -11.33
N THR A 55 2.95 -2.06 -10.64
CA THR A 55 4.31 -1.80 -11.14
C THR A 55 4.85 -2.91 -12.03
N ARG A 56 4.11 -4.04 -12.16
CA ARG A 56 4.56 -5.30 -12.77
C ARG A 56 5.91 -5.80 -12.20
N GLY A 57 6.22 -5.44 -10.95
CA GLY A 57 7.50 -5.74 -10.30
C GLY A 57 8.70 -4.98 -10.86
N GLY A 58 8.50 -3.95 -11.71
CA GLY A 58 9.58 -3.17 -12.30
C GLY A 58 10.30 -2.32 -11.24
N PRO A 59 11.59 -2.54 -10.94
CA PRO A 59 12.29 -1.83 -9.86
C PRO A 59 12.37 -0.32 -10.11
N GLU A 60 12.51 0.11 -11.36
CA GLU A 60 12.49 1.52 -11.73
C GLU A 60 11.11 2.17 -11.53
N VAL A 61 10.03 1.43 -11.80
CA VAL A 61 8.66 1.91 -11.60
C VAL A 61 8.35 2.03 -10.11
N ILE A 62 8.77 1.05 -9.31
CA ILE A 62 8.66 1.09 -7.85
C ILE A 62 9.42 2.29 -7.28
N ALA A 63 10.66 2.52 -7.72
CA ALA A 63 11.46 3.67 -7.29
C ALA A 63 10.83 5.01 -7.72
N GLY A 64 10.33 5.10 -8.95
CA GLY A 64 9.61 6.27 -9.45
C GLY A 64 8.35 6.59 -8.64
N LEU A 65 7.58 5.56 -8.29
CA LEU A 65 6.39 5.70 -7.44
C LEU A 65 6.75 6.18 -6.04
N GLY A 66 7.82 5.64 -5.44
CA GLY A 66 8.33 6.11 -4.15
C GLY A 66 8.75 7.58 -4.18
N ASN A 67 9.49 7.98 -5.22
CA ASN A 67 9.89 9.38 -5.40
C ASN A 67 8.69 10.31 -5.62
N TRP A 68 7.67 9.84 -6.34
CA TRP A 68 6.44 10.60 -6.54
C TRP A 68 5.72 10.88 -5.22
N TRP A 69 5.57 9.87 -4.35
CA TRP A 69 4.97 10.04 -3.03
C TRP A 69 5.81 10.93 -2.11
N ALA A 70 7.14 10.79 -2.10
CA ALA A 70 8.01 11.66 -1.33
C ALA A 70 7.88 13.15 -1.75
N ASN A 71 7.76 13.40 -3.06
CA ASN A 71 7.49 14.75 -3.57
C ASN A 71 6.10 15.24 -3.16
N TYR A 72 5.07 14.38 -3.24
CA TYR A 72 3.71 14.71 -2.81
C TYR A 72 3.66 15.10 -1.33
N GLU A 73 4.34 14.36 -0.45
CA GLU A 73 4.40 14.66 0.98
C GLU A 73 5.10 15.99 1.28
N ALA A 74 6.14 16.32 0.49
CA ALA A 74 6.87 17.58 0.58
C ALA A 74 6.09 18.80 0.05
N LEU A 75 5.00 18.60 -0.71
CA LEU A 75 4.15 19.70 -1.16
C LEU A 75 3.37 20.30 0.02
N PRO A 76 3.23 21.64 0.06
CA PRO A 76 2.27 22.29 0.95
C PRO A 76 0.86 21.74 0.71
N GLU A 77 0.06 21.60 1.77
CA GLU A 77 -1.28 21.00 1.69
C GLU A 77 -2.16 21.62 0.59
N ALA A 78 -2.13 22.95 0.47
CA ALA A 78 -2.88 23.69 -0.57
C ALA A 78 -2.43 23.41 -2.01
N GLN A 79 -1.28 22.77 -2.21
CA GLN A 79 -0.73 22.41 -3.53
C GLN A 79 -0.85 20.91 -3.82
N ARG A 80 -1.36 20.11 -2.87
CA ARG A 80 -1.54 18.68 -3.09
C ARG A 80 -2.69 18.46 -4.08
N PRO A 81 -2.49 17.62 -5.13
CA PRO A 81 -3.49 17.41 -6.17
C PRO A 81 -4.77 16.72 -5.68
N PHE A 82 -4.68 15.99 -4.57
CA PHE A 82 -5.77 15.28 -3.91
C PHE A 82 -5.40 15.04 -2.45
N PRO A 83 -6.35 14.78 -1.53
CA PRO A 83 -6.05 14.43 -0.14
C PRO A 83 -5.46 13.01 -0.02
N PRO A 84 -4.56 12.75 0.94
CA PRO A 84 -4.00 11.42 1.10
C PRO A 84 -5.10 10.41 1.50
N PRO A 85 -5.00 9.15 1.06
CA PRO A 85 -6.03 8.14 1.34
C PRO A 85 -6.04 7.68 2.81
N LEU A 86 -4.92 7.86 3.50
CA LEU A 86 -4.70 7.54 4.91
C LEU A 86 -4.20 8.78 5.65
N SER A 87 -4.52 8.88 6.93
CA SER A 87 -3.86 9.84 7.83
C SER A 87 -2.39 9.45 8.09
N ASP A 88 -1.60 10.35 8.68
CA ASP A 88 -0.19 10.08 9.00
C ASP A 88 -0.03 8.85 9.92
N ASP A 89 -0.91 8.70 10.92
CA ASP A 89 -0.90 7.56 11.85
C ASP A 89 -1.29 6.25 11.13
N GLU A 90 -2.28 6.30 10.24
CA GLU A 90 -2.71 5.17 9.42
C GLU A 90 -1.62 4.72 8.44
N ALA A 91 -0.96 5.67 7.79
CA ALA A 91 0.16 5.40 6.90
C ALA A 91 1.35 4.79 7.66
N ALA A 92 1.71 5.38 8.81
CA ALA A 92 2.79 4.87 9.66
C ALA A 92 2.51 3.44 10.18
N PHE A 93 1.27 3.14 10.53
CA PHE A 93 0.84 1.79 10.90
C PHE A 93 1.07 0.79 9.76
N LEU A 94 0.62 1.12 8.54
CA LEU A 94 0.77 0.26 7.37
C LEU A 94 2.25 0.07 6.97
N GLU A 95 3.07 1.12 7.03
CA GLU A 95 4.51 1.01 6.79
C GLU A 95 5.22 0.10 7.79
N LYS A 96 4.84 0.19 9.07
CA LYS A 96 5.37 -0.68 10.12
C LYS A 96 4.94 -2.14 9.90
N ALA A 97 3.69 -2.38 9.52
CA ALA A 97 3.19 -3.71 9.20
C ALA A 97 3.96 -4.33 8.01
N LYS A 98 4.18 -3.57 6.93
CA LYS A 98 5.01 -3.99 5.79
C LYS A 98 6.46 -4.28 6.18
N THR A 99 7.05 -3.44 7.04
CA THR A 99 8.42 -3.65 7.53
C THR A 99 8.54 -4.98 8.29
N ILE A 100 7.57 -5.30 9.14
CA ILE A 100 7.51 -6.57 9.87
C ILE A 100 7.36 -7.74 8.88
N TYR A 101 6.44 -7.62 7.92
CA TYR A 101 6.19 -8.63 6.89
C TYR A 101 7.46 -8.96 6.10
N TYR A 102 8.17 -7.94 5.60
CA TYR A 102 9.41 -8.15 4.85
C TYR A 102 10.49 -8.81 5.70
N ARG A 103 10.69 -8.36 6.95
CA ARG A 103 11.68 -8.97 7.86
C ARG A 103 11.43 -10.45 8.09
N ALA A 104 10.16 -10.83 8.31
CA ALA A 104 9.78 -12.24 8.49
C ALA A 104 10.13 -13.08 7.25
N ARG A 105 9.89 -12.53 6.04
CA ARG A 105 10.13 -13.23 4.77
C ARG A 105 11.60 -13.29 4.37
N THR A 106 12.39 -12.26 4.65
CA THR A 106 13.84 -12.27 4.44
C THR A 106 14.58 -13.14 5.46
N GLY A 107 14.04 -13.27 6.67
CA GLY A 107 14.59 -14.15 7.71
C GLY A 107 14.30 -15.64 7.51
N GLN A 108 13.31 -16.01 6.69
CA GLN A 108 12.98 -17.41 6.37
C GLN A 108 13.81 -18.00 5.19
N GLY A 109 14.70 -17.22 4.57
CA GLY A 109 15.54 -17.67 3.45
C GLY A 109 16.90 -18.27 3.86
N GLY A 110 17.15 -18.47 5.15
CA GLY A 110 18.43 -18.98 5.66
C GLY A 110 18.24 -19.97 6.80
N ALA A 111 17.93 -21.22 6.47
CA ALA A 111 18.15 -22.41 7.29
C ALA A 111 18.32 -23.62 6.38
#